data_AF-X1PUX4-F1
#
_entry.id   AF-X1PUX4-F1
#
_cell.length_a   1.000
_cell.length_b   1.000
_cell.length_c   1.000
_cell.angle_alpha   90.00
_cell.angle_beta   90.00
_cell.angle_gamma   90.00
#
_symmetry.space_group_name_H-M   'P 1'
#
loop_
_entity.id
_entity.type
_entity.pdbx_description
1 polymer ?
#
loop_
_entity_poly.entity_id
_entity_poly.type
_entity_poly.pdbx_seq_one_letter_code
_entity_poly.pdbx_strand_id
1 'polypeptide(L)'
;MKIIAVDFDGVISDSALKSLFVSHNAYCKYFGSEVKRNFGGELFTFDNWEEKRKQYKKEMDYYHRLRSYIEISGDFFAIIKIMEEQVQIKNQQEFIAYRNQLQFDHHFFRELFFKEKEKWQKKSFRKWFFLSPVFNEVIKGIQRFLQEG
;
A
#
# COMPACT_ATOMS: atom_id res chain seq x y z
N MET A 1 -20.01 -25.40 -19.55
CA MET A 1 -19.59 -24.80 -18.26
C MET A 1 -18.51 -23.78 -18.56
N LYS A 2 -18.72 -22.52 -18.18
CA LYS A 2 -17.72 -21.47 -18.32
C LYS A 2 -16.96 -21.29 -17.01
N ILE A 3 -15.64 -21.24 -17.07
CA ILE A 3 -14.79 -21.04 -15.89
C ILE A 3 -13.86 -19.86 -16.17
N ILE A 4 -13.81 -18.92 -15.23
CA ILE A 4 -12.82 -17.84 -15.21
C ILE A 4 -12.06 -17.95 -13.88
N ALA A 5 -10.73 -18.05 -13.97
CA ALA A 5 -9.85 -18.04 -12.81
C ALA A 5 -9.13 -16.69 -12.79
N VAL A 6 -9.30 -15.94 -11.70
CA VAL A 6 -8.74 -14.59 -11.52
C VAL A 6 -8.08 -14.49 -10.16
N ASP A 7 -6.95 -13.79 -10.11
CA ASP A 7 -6.38 -13.35 -8.84
C ASP A 7 -7.27 -12.24 -8.25
N PHE A 8 -7.17 -12.02 -6.95
CA PHE A 8 -7.91 -10.97 -6.27
C PHE A 8 -7.11 -9.66 -6.21
N ASP A 9 -5.88 -9.71 -5.71
CA ASP A 9 -5.09 -8.51 -5.44
C ASP A 9 -4.36 -8.03 -6.70
N GLY A 10 -4.51 -6.75 -7.06
CA GLY A 10 -3.98 -6.20 -8.31
C GLY A 10 -4.76 -6.58 -9.57
N VAL A 11 -5.79 -7.43 -9.44
CA VAL A 11 -6.68 -7.84 -10.55
C VAL A 11 -8.13 -7.48 -10.28
N ILE A 12 -8.73 -7.94 -9.18
CA ILE A 12 -10.10 -7.55 -8.79
C ILE A 12 -10.08 -6.28 -7.93
N SER A 13 -9.08 -6.14 -7.06
CA SER A 13 -8.99 -5.07 -6.07
C SER A 13 -7.62 -4.41 -6.07
N ASP A 14 -7.59 -3.10 -5.87
CA ASP A 14 -6.36 -2.35 -5.72
C ASP A 14 -5.93 -2.28 -4.24
N SER A 15 -4.96 -3.11 -3.83
CA SER A 15 -4.41 -3.07 -2.48
C SER A 15 -3.34 -2.01 -2.26
N ALA A 16 -2.99 -1.19 -3.26
CA ALA A 16 -1.87 -0.27 -3.13
C ALA A 16 -1.98 0.62 -1.89
N LEU A 17 -3.09 1.35 -1.75
CA LEU A 17 -3.27 2.26 -0.62
C LEU A 17 -3.54 1.54 0.70
N LYS A 18 -4.01 0.28 0.66
CA LYS A 18 -4.12 -0.57 1.86
C LYS A 18 -2.73 -0.95 2.38
N SER A 19 -1.78 -1.23 1.49
CA SER A 19 -0.39 -1.45 1.88
C SER A 19 0.25 -0.17 2.42
N LEU A 20 -0.02 1.00 1.81
CA LEU A 20 0.42 2.30 2.35
C LEU A 20 -0.10 2.52 3.77
N PHE A 21 -1.40 2.25 3.98
CA PHE A 21 -2.05 2.40 5.28
C PHE A 21 -1.28 1.66 6.38
N VAL A 22 -0.88 0.43 6.10
CA VAL A 22 -0.16 -0.42 7.05
C VAL A 22 1.30 -0.03 7.17
N SER A 23 2.01 0.15 6.06
CA SER A 23 3.45 0.42 6.07
C SER A 23 3.76 1.75 6.75
N HIS A 24 2.99 2.80 6.48
CA HIS A 24 3.10 4.09 7.16
C HIS A 24 2.87 3.96 8.66
N ASN A 25 1.80 3.28 9.06
CA ASN A 25 1.50 3.12 10.48
C ASN A 25 2.55 2.29 11.22
N ALA A 26 3.05 1.20 10.60
CA ALA A 26 4.12 0.38 11.14
C ALA A 26 5.40 1.20 11.31
N TYR A 27 5.76 1.99 10.28
CA TYR A 27 6.91 2.89 10.28
C TYR A 27 6.83 3.92 11.41
N CYS A 28 5.74 4.70 11.47
CA CYS A 28 5.57 5.75 12.48
C CYS A 28 5.54 5.21 13.91
N LYS A 29 5.00 4.01 14.15
CA LYS A 29 4.99 3.41 15.49
C LYS A 29 6.36 2.95 15.93
N TYR A 30 7.16 2.40 15.01
CA TYR A 30 8.45 1.84 15.34
C TYR A 30 9.53 2.92 15.50
N PHE A 31 9.65 3.83 14.54
CA PHE A 31 10.72 4.84 14.58
C PHE A 31 10.33 6.13 15.33
N GLY A 32 9.09 6.23 15.81
CA GLY A 32 8.65 7.32 16.66
C GLY A 32 8.40 8.64 15.92
N SER A 33 8.23 9.70 16.70
CA SER A 33 7.71 10.97 16.20
C SER A 33 8.68 11.92 15.52
N GLU A 34 9.96 11.59 15.48
CA GLU A 34 10.99 12.53 15.02
C GLU A 34 11.34 12.32 13.55
N VAL A 35 11.06 11.14 12.99
CA VAL A 35 11.14 10.80 11.54
C VAL A 35 9.82 11.06 10.78
N LYS A 36 8.97 11.94 11.33
CA LYS A 36 7.55 12.16 10.97
C LYS A 36 7.27 13.05 9.73
N ARG A 37 8.07 13.00 8.68
CA ARG A 37 7.80 13.88 7.51
C ARG A 37 6.60 13.44 6.68
N ASN A 38 6.35 12.13 6.58
CA ASN A 38 5.27 11.62 5.73
C ASN A 38 3.89 11.85 6.34
N PHE A 39 2.97 12.38 5.53
CA PHE A 39 1.55 12.55 5.88
C PHE A 39 1.32 13.32 7.20
N GLY A 40 2.19 14.30 7.49
CA GLY A 40 2.16 15.07 8.74
C GLY A 40 2.52 14.26 9.99
N GLY A 41 3.04 13.04 9.82
CA GLY A 41 3.43 12.16 10.93
C GLY A 41 2.27 11.59 11.73
N GLU A 42 1.05 11.73 11.23
CA GLU A 42 -0.14 11.18 11.86
C GLU A 42 -0.38 9.73 11.43
N LEU A 43 -0.88 8.90 12.34
CA LEU A 43 -1.30 7.54 11.99
C LEU A 43 -2.60 7.57 11.20
N PHE A 44 -2.68 6.72 10.18
CA PHE A 44 -3.93 6.44 9.51
C PHE A 44 -4.84 5.59 10.39
N THR A 45 -6.11 5.92 10.39
CA THR A 45 -7.19 5.22 11.06
C THR A 45 -8.35 5.08 10.08
N PHE A 46 -9.31 4.20 10.37
CA PHE A 46 -10.49 4.10 9.53
C PHE A 46 -11.28 5.42 9.43
N ASP A 47 -11.22 6.25 10.47
CA ASP A 47 -12.06 7.44 10.58
C ASP A 47 -11.42 8.66 9.90
N ASN A 48 -10.08 8.77 9.90
CA ASN A 48 -9.36 9.85 9.21
C ASN A 48 -8.90 9.48 7.78
N TRP A 49 -9.07 8.22 7.34
CA TRP A 49 -8.48 7.74 6.09
C TRP A 49 -8.94 8.53 4.86
N GLU A 50 -10.24 8.79 4.75
CA GLU A 50 -10.80 9.49 3.58
C GLU A 50 -10.31 10.94 3.50
N GLU A 51 -10.23 11.63 4.64
CA GLU A 51 -9.70 12.99 4.74
C GLU A 51 -8.21 13.02 4.35
N LYS A 52 -7.40 12.12 4.93
CA LYS A 52 -5.97 12.02 4.63
C LYS A 52 -5.71 11.70 3.16
N ARG A 53 -6.55 10.87 2.53
CA ARG A 53 -6.49 10.61 1.08
C ARG A 53 -6.72 11.86 0.24
N LYS A 54 -7.64 12.73 0.64
CA LYS A 54 -7.90 13.99 -0.05
C LYS A 54 -6.76 14.98 0.16
N GLN A 55 -6.30 15.10 1.41
CA GLN A 55 -5.23 16.01 1.81
C GLN A 55 -3.89 15.69 1.12
N TYR A 56 -3.50 14.42 1.10
CA TYR A 56 -2.19 13.97 0.62
C TYR A 56 -2.28 13.20 -0.71
N LYS A 57 -3.20 13.63 -1.59
CA LYS A 57 -3.45 12.95 -2.85
C LYS A 57 -2.18 12.80 -3.70
N LYS A 58 -1.33 13.83 -3.76
CA LYS A 58 -0.10 13.80 -4.58
C LYS A 58 0.90 12.76 -4.07
N GLU A 59 1.07 12.68 -2.75
CA GLU A 59 1.93 11.73 -2.09
C GLU A 59 1.42 10.31 -2.27
N MET A 60 0.10 10.10 -2.19
CA MET A 60 -0.52 8.80 -2.44
C MET A 60 -0.44 8.36 -3.90
N ASP A 61 -0.61 9.29 -4.84
CA ASP A 61 -0.39 9.04 -6.27
C ASP A 61 1.08 8.66 -6.52
N TYR A 62 2.03 9.31 -5.84
CA TYR A 62 3.44 8.96 -5.94
C TYR A 62 3.75 7.58 -5.34
N TYR A 63 3.21 7.28 -4.16
CA TYR A 63 3.28 5.94 -3.56
C TYR A 63 2.75 4.87 -4.51
N HIS A 64 1.59 5.12 -5.13
CA HIS A 64 0.95 4.19 -6.05
C HIS A 64 1.87 3.88 -7.24
N ARG A 65 2.51 4.91 -7.81
CA ARG A 65 3.56 4.74 -8.83
C ARG A 65 4.73 3.90 -8.34
N LEU A 66 5.27 4.18 -7.15
CA LEU A 66 6.41 3.43 -6.60
C LEU A 66 6.08 1.95 -6.35
N ARG A 67 4.82 1.61 -6.07
CA ARG A 67 4.40 0.22 -5.85
C ARG A 67 4.71 -0.69 -7.04
N SER A 68 4.73 -0.17 -8.27
CA SER A 68 5.09 -0.98 -9.43
C SER A 68 6.54 -1.46 -9.43
N TYR A 69 7.40 -0.88 -8.58
CA TYR A 69 8.81 -1.23 -8.48
C TYR A 69 9.13 -2.25 -7.37
N ILE A 70 8.13 -2.62 -6.57
CA ILE A 70 8.29 -3.62 -5.51
C ILE A 70 8.59 -4.99 -6.12
N GLU A 71 9.64 -5.63 -5.63
CA GLU A 71 10.02 -7.00 -5.95
C GLU A 71 9.88 -7.91 -4.72
N ILE A 72 10.05 -7.37 -3.51
CA ILE A 72 9.98 -8.12 -2.26
C ILE A 72 9.11 -7.41 -1.22
N SER A 73 8.52 -8.17 -0.31
CA SER A 73 7.63 -7.62 0.73
C SER A 73 8.29 -6.60 1.69
N GLY A 74 9.63 -6.59 1.76
CA GLY A 74 10.39 -5.58 2.53
C GLY A 74 10.51 -4.22 1.84
N ASP A 75 10.15 -4.10 0.56
CA ASP A 75 10.30 -2.87 -0.23
C ASP A 75 9.32 -1.77 0.20
N PHE A 76 8.27 -2.11 0.95
CA PHE A 76 7.40 -1.09 1.56
C PHE A 76 8.17 -0.17 2.50
N PHE A 77 9.22 -0.66 3.17
CA PHE A 77 10.12 0.20 3.96
C PHE A 77 10.83 1.22 3.05
N ALA A 78 11.41 0.73 1.95
CA ALA A 78 12.12 1.58 1.00
C ALA A 78 11.21 2.66 0.41
N ILE A 79 9.97 2.32 0.05
CA ILE A 79 8.99 3.31 -0.44
C ILE A 79 8.71 4.38 0.62
N ILE A 80 8.45 3.98 1.88
CA ILE A 80 8.17 4.95 2.94
C ILE A 80 9.38 5.87 3.16
N LYS A 81 10.60 5.34 3.13
CA LYS A 81 11.84 6.13 3.20
C LYS A 81 12.03 7.08 2.02
N ILE A 82 11.80 6.62 0.78
CA ILE A 82 11.81 7.46 -0.43
C ILE A 82 10.85 8.64 -0.27
N MET A 83 9.63 8.38 0.23
CA MET A 83 8.64 9.43 0.45
C MET A 83 9.07 10.41 1.55
N GLU A 84 9.63 9.89 2.64
CA GLU A 84 10.08 10.71 3.79
C GLU A 84 11.20 11.67 3.38
N GLU A 85 12.14 11.17 2.59
CA GLU A 85 13.31 11.90 2.09
C GLU A 85 12.98 12.70 0.82
N GLN A 86 11.76 12.58 0.29
CA GLN A 86 11.28 13.24 -0.92
C GLN A 86 12.15 12.95 -2.16
N VAL A 87 12.78 11.78 -2.19
CA VAL A 87 13.62 11.33 -3.31
C VAL A 87 12.75 11.06 -4.52
N GLN A 88 13.20 11.50 -5.71
CA GLN A 88 12.47 11.30 -6.96
C GLN A 88 13.01 10.08 -7.70
N ILE A 89 12.28 8.97 -7.59
CA ILE A 89 12.53 7.73 -8.34
C ILE A 89 11.68 7.71 -9.62
N LYS A 90 12.35 7.55 -10.77
CA LYS A 90 11.77 7.57 -12.11
C LYS A 90 11.68 6.19 -12.77
N ASN A 91 12.46 5.22 -12.31
CA ASN A 91 12.55 3.89 -12.91
C ASN A 91 12.97 2.81 -11.90
N GLN A 92 12.89 1.55 -12.33
CA GLN A 92 13.23 0.36 -11.53
C GLN A 92 14.69 0.39 -11.04
N GLN A 93 15.63 0.82 -11.87
CA GLN A 93 17.05 0.80 -11.52
C GLN A 93 17.36 1.79 -10.39
N GLU A 94 16.79 2.99 -10.45
CA GLU A 94 16.88 3.98 -9.37
C GLU A 94 16.26 3.44 -8.07
N PHE A 95 15.12 2.74 -8.15
CA PHE A 95 14.49 2.11 -7.00
C PHE A 95 15.39 1.05 -6.35
N ILE A 96 15.93 0.13 -7.16
CA ILE A 96 16.84 -0.93 -6.70
C ILE A 96 18.10 -0.31 -6.08
N ALA A 97 18.68 0.70 -6.72
CA ALA A 97 19.86 1.39 -6.21
C ALA A 97 19.60 2.01 -4.84
N TYR A 98 18.48 2.71 -4.67
CA TYR A 98 18.09 3.28 -3.38
C TYR A 98 17.85 2.19 -2.33
N ARG A 99 17.10 1.13 -2.67
CA ARG A 99 16.85 0.00 -1.78
C ARG A 99 18.16 -0.62 -1.28
N ASN A 100 19.11 -0.87 -2.18
CA ASN A 100 20.37 -1.53 -1.83
C ASN A 100 21.30 -0.66 -0.97
N GLN A 101 21.10 0.67 -0.96
CA GLN A 101 21.81 1.59 -0.09
C GLN A 101 21.25 1.63 1.33
N LEU A 102 19.99 1.24 1.53
CA LEU A 102 19.38 1.17 2.86
C LEU A 102 20.02 0.03 3.65
N GLN A 103 20.83 0.36 4.65
CA GLN A 103 21.32 -0.61 5.63
C GLN A 103 20.21 -0.91 6.64
N PHE A 104 19.22 -1.70 6.22
CA PHE A 104 18.06 -2.01 7.02
C PHE A 104 17.62 -3.47 6.90
N ASP A 105 17.15 -4.05 8.01
CA ASP A 105 16.62 -5.40 8.04
C ASP A 105 15.20 -5.47 7.43
N HIS A 106 15.14 -5.80 6.14
CA HIS A 106 13.88 -5.99 5.42
C HIS A 106 12.97 -7.06 6.03
N HIS A 107 13.52 -8.08 6.68
CA HIS A 107 12.72 -9.11 7.35
C HIS A 107 12.02 -8.51 8.57
N PHE A 108 12.73 -7.69 9.34
CA PHE A 108 12.17 -7.04 10.51
C PHE A 108 10.98 -6.12 10.17
N PHE A 109 11.09 -5.24 9.17
CA PHE A 109 9.94 -4.41 8.79
C PHE A 109 8.78 -5.21 8.21
N ARG A 110 9.07 -6.31 7.51
CA ARG A 110 8.03 -7.23 7.06
C ARG A 110 7.21 -7.76 8.24
N GLU A 111 7.85 -8.13 9.35
CA GLU A 111 7.12 -8.56 10.55
C GLU A 111 6.26 -7.44 11.14
N LEU A 112 6.79 -6.21 11.23
CA LEU A 112 6.02 -5.05 11.68
C LEU A 112 4.80 -4.79 10.79
N PHE A 113 4.96 -4.89 9.48
CA PHE A 113 3.89 -4.75 8.51
C PHE A 113 2.78 -5.79 8.75
N PHE A 114 3.12 -7.07 8.90
CA PHE A 114 2.11 -8.11 9.10
C PHE A 114 1.41 -8.00 10.46
N LYS A 115 2.13 -7.64 11.53
CA LYS A 115 1.53 -7.37 12.85
C LYS A 115 0.52 -6.22 12.78
N GLU A 116 0.89 -5.14 12.08
CA GLU A 116 0.01 -3.98 11.92
C GLU A 116 -1.21 -4.31 11.03
N LYS A 117 -1.01 -5.04 9.94
CA LYS A 117 -2.10 -5.56 9.08
C LYS A 117 -3.09 -6.40 9.89
N GLU A 118 -2.61 -7.36 10.66
CA GLU A 118 -3.45 -8.26 11.46
C GLU A 118 -4.27 -7.48 12.49
N LYS A 119 -3.65 -6.47 13.13
CA LYS A 119 -4.35 -5.57 14.07
C LYS A 119 -5.56 -4.90 13.43
N TRP A 120 -5.41 -4.33 12.23
CA TRP A 120 -6.52 -3.63 11.56
C TRP A 120 -7.58 -4.59 11.01
N GLN A 121 -7.17 -5.76 10.53
CA GLN A 121 -8.08 -6.83 10.12
C GLN A 121 -8.98 -7.27 11.29
N LYS A 122 -8.39 -7.51 12.47
CA LYS A 122 -9.13 -7.89 13.68
C LYS A 122 -10.03 -6.76 14.20
N LYS A 123 -9.60 -5.50 14.07
CA LYS A 123 -10.38 -4.34 14.52
C LYS A 123 -11.69 -4.20 13.76
N SER A 124 -11.69 -4.40 12.44
CA SER A 124 -12.90 -4.50 11.64
C SER A 124 -12.56 -5.04 10.26
N PHE A 125 -12.89 -6.31 10.00
CA PHE A 125 -12.67 -6.92 8.70
C PHE A 125 -13.39 -6.16 7.58
N ARG A 126 -14.62 -5.69 7.84
CA ARG A 126 -15.41 -4.92 6.86
C ARG A 126 -14.72 -3.61 6.49
N LYS A 127 -14.38 -2.77 7.48
CA LYS A 127 -13.71 -1.48 7.21
C LYS A 127 -12.34 -1.70 6.55
N TRP A 128 -11.60 -2.71 7.00
CA TRP A 128 -10.34 -3.13 6.39
C TRP A 128 -10.51 -3.53 4.92
N PHE A 129 -11.52 -4.35 4.59
CA PHE A 129 -11.79 -4.81 3.24
C PHE A 129 -11.95 -3.61 2.28
N PHE A 130 -12.77 -2.62 2.68
CA PHE A 130 -13.04 -1.41 1.90
C PHE A 130 -11.89 -0.40 1.80
N LEU A 131 -10.74 -0.64 2.45
CA LEU A 131 -9.53 0.15 2.17
C LEU A 131 -8.97 -0.11 0.76
N SER A 132 -9.34 -1.23 0.14
CA SER A 132 -8.99 -1.53 -1.25
C SER A 132 -10.23 -1.47 -2.12
N PRO A 133 -10.35 -0.46 -2.99
CA PRO A 133 -11.46 -0.43 -3.94
C PRO A 133 -11.36 -1.59 -4.93
N VAL A 134 -12.49 -1.95 -5.53
CA VAL A 134 -12.53 -2.90 -6.66
C VAL A 134 -12.33 -2.16 -7.97
N PHE A 135 -11.72 -2.84 -8.95
CA PHE A 135 -11.67 -2.32 -10.31
C PHE A 135 -13.04 -2.48 -10.97
N ASN A 136 -13.80 -1.39 -11.05
CA ASN A 136 -15.19 -1.42 -11.55
C ASN A 136 -15.31 -2.04 -12.95
N GLU A 137 -14.32 -1.82 -13.83
CA GLU A 137 -14.32 -2.40 -15.17
C GLU A 137 -14.14 -3.93 -15.16
N VAL A 138 -13.39 -4.46 -14.19
CA VAL A 138 -13.25 -5.92 -14.00
C VAL A 138 -14.57 -6.53 -13.54
N ILE A 139 -15.26 -5.86 -12.60
CA ILE A 139 -16.59 -6.29 -12.15
C ILE A 139 -17.59 -6.31 -13.31
N LYS A 140 -17.62 -5.25 -14.12
CA LYS A 140 -18.48 -5.18 -15.33
C LYS A 140 -18.15 -6.29 -16.32
N GLY A 141 -16.85 -6.55 -16.56
CA GLY A 141 -16.40 -7.61 -17.45
C GLY A 141 -16.86 -9.00 -17.01
N ILE A 142 -16.74 -9.30 -15.71
CA ILE A 142 -17.21 -10.57 -15.13
C ILE A 142 -18.73 -10.70 -15.28
N GLN A 143 -19.50 -9.63 -15.00
CA GLN A 143 -20.95 -9.63 -15.17
C GLN A 143 -21.38 -9.90 -16.62
N ARG A 144 -20.71 -9.27 -17.59
CA ARG A 144 -20.96 -9.51 -19.01
C ARG A 144 -20.65 -10.94 -19.42
N PHE A 145 -19.53 -11.50 -18.96
CA PHE A 145 -19.15 -12.89 -19.25
C PHE A 145 -20.22 -13.91 -18.79
N LEU A 146 -20.88 -13.63 -17.66
CA LEU A 146 -21.98 -14.45 -17.13
C LEU A 146 -23.29 -14.30 -17.92
N GLN A 147 -23.53 -13.16 -18.56
CA GLN A 147 -24.77 -12.87 -19.30
C GLN A 147 -24.67 -13.24 -20.79
N GLU A 148 -23.52 -13.01 -21.43
CA GLU A 148 -23.33 -13.07 -22.88
C GLU A 148 -22.92 -14.46 -23.41
N GLY A 149 -23.16 -15.55 -22.68
CA GLY A 149 -23.31 -16.87 -23.35
C GLY A 149 -23.20 -18.08 -22.47
#